data_AF-A0A7X3W8F5-F1
#
_entry.id   AF-A0A7X3W8F5-F1
#
_cell.length_a   1.000
_cell.length_b   1.000
_cell.length_c   1.000
_cell.angle_alpha   90.00
_cell.angle_beta   90.00
_cell.angle_gamma   90.00
#
_symmetry.space_group_name_H-M   'P 1'
#
loop_
_entity.id
_entity.type
_entity.pdbx_description
1 polymer ?
#
loop_
_entity_poly.entity_id
_entity_poly.type
_entity_poly.pdbx_seq_one_letter_code
_entity_poly.pdbx_strand_id
1 'polypeptide(L)'
;TKEDLAGFATKEDLERFATKEDLTGFATKEDLERFATKEDLEELKTRLDSLSAKMERFATKEDLARFATKEDLERFATKEDFELCATKEDLERYATKEDLVVLRAEMAAMKSDLEKQISGAVIKMMICMISMSALIVGMMKYL
;
A
#
# COMPACT_ATOMS: atom_id res chain seq x y z
N THR A 1 -80.84 -9.34 83.00
CA THR A 1 -79.55 -8.61 83.01
C THR A 1 -78.31 -9.49 83.20
N LYS A 2 -78.37 -10.81 82.93
CA LYS A 2 -77.17 -11.67 82.81
C LYS A 2 -77.15 -12.52 81.53
N GLU A 3 -78.27 -12.64 80.82
CA GLU A 3 -78.37 -13.44 79.59
C GLU A 3 -77.81 -12.73 78.35
N ASP A 4 -77.80 -11.39 78.30
CA ASP A 4 -77.26 -10.62 77.16
C ASP A 4 -75.72 -10.66 77.04
N LEU A 5 -75.01 -11.22 78.04
CA LEU A 5 -73.54 -11.36 78.03
C LEU A 5 -73.07 -12.69 77.44
N ALA A 6 -73.97 -13.65 77.20
CA ALA A 6 -73.60 -14.97 76.67
C ALA A 6 -73.22 -14.95 75.17
N GLY A 7 -73.45 -13.83 74.48
CA GLY A 7 -73.08 -13.64 73.08
C GLY A 7 -71.74 -12.91 72.86
N PHE A 8 -71.04 -12.49 73.92
CA PHE A 8 -69.73 -11.85 73.80
C PHE A 8 -68.63 -12.89 73.70
N ALA A 9 -67.65 -12.63 72.82
CA ALA A 9 -66.47 -13.46 72.67
C ALA A 9 -65.78 -13.67 74.03
N THR A 10 -65.58 -14.93 74.38
CA THR A 10 -64.84 -15.34 75.56
C THR A 10 -63.33 -15.16 75.34
N LYS A 11 -62.55 -15.19 76.43
CA LYS A 11 -61.10 -15.04 76.33
C LYS A 11 -60.48 -16.19 75.52
N GLU A 12 -61.05 -17.40 75.62
CA GLU A 12 -60.68 -18.53 74.77
C GLU A 12 -60.99 -18.30 73.28
N ASP A 13 -62.01 -17.51 72.93
CA ASP A 13 -62.32 -17.20 71.53
C ASP A 13 -61.26 -16.29 70.90
N LEU A 14 -60.60 -15.42 71.68
CA LEU A 14 -59.50 -14.56 71.20
C LEU A 14 -58.18 -15.30 71.02
N GLU A 15 -57.93 -16.38 71.77
CA GLU A 15 -56.70 -17.19 71.63
C GLU A 15 -56.62 -17.95 70.30
N ARG A 16 -57.76 -18.12 69.62
CA ARG A 16 -57.82 -18.72 68.27
C ARG A 16 -57.52 -17.74 67.14
N PHE A 17 -57.43 -16.44 67.43
CA PHE A 17 -57.07 -15.44 66.41
C PHE A 17 -55.55 -15.28 66.33
N ALA A 18 -55.06 -15.09 65.10
CA ALA A 18 -53.66 -14.75 64.87
C ALA A 18 -53.30 -13.47 65.63
N THR A 19 -52.28 -13.59 66.47
CA THR A 19 -51.69 -12.49 67.21
C THR A 19 -50.73 -11.71 66.31
N LYS A 20 -50.32 -10.51 66.73
CA LYS A 20 -49.33 -9.72 65.98
C LYS A 20 -47.97 -10.41 65.89
N GLU A 21 -47.67 -11.33 66.81
CA GLU A 21 -46.45 -12.13 66.82
C GLU A 21 -46.48 -13.20 65.71
N ASP A 22 -47.66 -13.73 65.35
CA ASP A 22 -47.79 -14.69 64.25
C ASP A 22 -47.47 -14.09 62.87
N LEU A 23 -47.46 -12.75 62.77
CA LEU A 23 -47.16 -12.03 61.53
C LEU A 23 -45.67 -11.68 61.35
N THR A 24 -44.81 -11.87 62.36
CA THR A 24 -43.40 -11.43 62.31
C THR A 24 -42.51 -12.25 61.38
N GLY A 25 -43.03 -13.31 60.75
CA GLY A 25 -42.32 -14.14 59.78
C GLY A 25 -42.80 -13.98 58.33
N PHE A 26 -43.83 -13.16 58.08
CA PHE A 26 -44.33 -12.93 56.73
C PHE A 26 -43.50 -11.88 55.99
N ALA A 27 -43.23 -12.13 54.71
CA ALA A 27 -42.58 -11.16 53.84
C ALA A 27 -43.41 -9.86 53.79
N THR A 28 -42.75 -8.75 54.06
CA THR A 28 -43.34 -7.42 53.98
C THR A 28 -43.36 -6.94 52.53
N LYS A 29 -44.12 -5.88 52.24
CA LYS A 29 -44.10 -5.26 50.91
C LYS A 29 -42.71 -4.74 50.54
N GLU A 30 -41.96 -4.25 51.52
CA GLU A 30 -40.57 -3.78 51.35
C GLU A 30 -39.61 -4.92 50.99
N ASP A 31 -39.87 -6.16 51.45
CA ASP A 31 -39.08 -7.33 51.05
C ASP A 31 -39.31 -7.70 49.58
N LEU A 32 -40.52 -7.46 49.05
CA LEU A 32 -40.89 -7.74 47.67
C LEU A 32 -40.39 -6.68 46.68
N GLU A 33 -40.22 -5.44 47.11
CA GLU A 33 -39.68 -4.34 46.28
C GLU A 33 -38.21 -4.54 45.87
N ARG A 34 -37.46 -5.40 46.57
CA ARG A 34 -36.06 -5.72 46.25
C ARG A 34 -35.91 -6.76 45.14
N PHE A 35 -36.99 -7.42 44.74
CA PHE A 35 -36.95 -8.40 43.67
C PHE A 35 -37.10 -7.72 42.32
N ALA A 36 -36.35 -8.23 41.33
CA ALA A 36 -36.48 -7.79 39.94
C ALA A 36 -37.92 -7.98 39.47
N THR A 37 -38.52 -6.93 38.93
CA THR A 37 -39.87 -6.99 38.40
C THR A 37 -39.87 -7.55 36.98
N LYS A 38 -41.06 -7.77 36.43
CA LYS A 38 -41.19 -8.15 35.01
C LYS A 38 -40.71 -7.03 34.09
N GLU A 39 -40.87 -5.76 34.50
CA GLU A 39 -40.35 -4.62 33.73
C GLU A 39 -38.82 -4.64 33.62
N ASP A 40 -38.11 -4.98 34.71
CA ASP A 40 -36.63 -5.08 34.69
C ASP A 40 -36.14 -6.12 33.69
N LEU A 41 -36.88 -7.23 33.57
CA LEU A 41 -36.56 -8.32 32.65
C LEU A 41 -36.77 -7.89 31.18
N GLU A 42 -37.84 -7.14 30.91
CA GLU A 42 -38.10 -6.58 29.58
C GLU A 42 -37.08 -5.48 29.22
N GLU A 43 -36.66 -4.64 30.16
CA GLU A 43 -35.58 -3.68 29.94
C GLU A 43 -34.26 -4.41 29.58
N LEU A 44 -33.94 -5.49 30.30
CA LEU A 44 -32.74 -6.28 29.99
C LEU A 44 -32.80 -6.91 28.60
N LYS A 45 -33.98 -7.42 28.21
CA LYS A 45 -34.21 -8.02 26.89
C LYS A 45 -34.03 -6.99 25.77
N THR A 46 -34.63 -5.80 25.91
CA THR A 46 -34.47 -4.73 24.92
C THR A 46 -33.03 -4.24 24.82
N ARG A 47 -32.30 -4.17 25.94
CA ARG A 47 -30.86 -3.86 25.94
C ARG A 47 -30.05 -4.94 25.20
N LEU A 48 -30.36 -6.22 25.44
CA LEU A 48 -29.70 -7.33 24.77
C LEU A 48 -29.95 -7.32 23.25
N ASP A 49 -31.19 -7.07 22.82
CA ASP A 49 -31.55 -6.95 21.41
C ASP A 49 -30.80 -5.79 20.75
N SER A 50 -30.70 -4.64 21.44
CA SER A 50 -29.94 -3.48 20.96
C SER A 50 -28.43 -3.76 20.84
N LEU A 51 -27.89 -4.59 21.73
CA LEU A 51 -26.49 -4.98 21.73
C LEU A 51 -26.21 -5.97 20.59
N SER A 52 -27.11 -6.92 20.37
CA SER A 52 -27.06 -7.85 19.23
C SER A 52 -27.08 -7.09 17.91
N ALA A 53 -28.00 -6.12 17.74
CA ALA A 53 -28.07 -5.29 16.54
C ALA A 53 -26.81 -4.42 16.32
N LYS A 54 -26.18 -3.94 17.40
CA LYS A 54 -24.89 -3.23 17.31
C LYS A 54 -23.74 -4.16 16.94
N MET A 55 -23.76 -5.39 17.42
CA MET A 55 -22.74 -6.39 17.12
C MET A 55 -22.82 -6.88 15.67
N GLU A 56 -24.03 -6.96 15.10
CA GLU A 56 -24.22 -7.20 13.64
C GLU A 56 -23.69 -6.05 12.77
N ARG A 57 -23.69 -4.82 13.30
CA ARG A 57 -23.10 -3.65 12.64
C ARG A 57 -21.59 -3.53 12.82
N PHE A 58 -20.99 -4.30 13.72
CA PHE A 58 -19.54 -4.31 13.88
C PHE A 58 -18.93 -5.18 12.77
N ALA A 59 -18.18 -4.52 11.87
CA ALA A 59 -17.27 -5.09 10.88
C ALA A 59 -17.59 -6.54 10.53
N THR A 60 -18.57 -6.75 9.64
CA THR A 60 -18.84 -8.09 9.14
C THR A 60 -17.58 -8.61 8.43
N LYS A 61 -17.45 -9.93 8.29
CA LYS A 61 -16.35 -10.53 7.51
C LYS A 61 -16.26 -9.95 6.09
N GLU A 62 -17.33 -9.35 5.58
CA GLU A 62 -17.39 -8.64 4.30
C GLU A 62 -16.66 -7.29 4.31
N ASP A 63 -16.67 -6.54 5.41
CA ASP A 63 -15.89 -5.30 5.53
C ASP A 63 -14.39 -5.59 5.53
N LEU A 64 -13.98 -6.71 6.14
CA LEU A 64 -12.60 -7.18 6.11
C LEU A 64 -12.21 -7.75 4.73
N ALA A 65 -13.18 -8.24 3.95
CA ALA A 65 -12.96 -8.70 2.57
C ALA A 65 -12.83 -7.53 1.58
N ARG A 66 -13.26 -6.31 1.95
CA ARG A 66 -13.02 -5.08 1.18
C ARG A 66 -11.67 -4.43 1.46
N PHE A 67 -10.95 -4.87 2.48
CA PHE A 67 -9.55 -4.49 2.62
C PHE A 67 -8.75 -5.15 1.51
N ALA A 68 -7.91 -4.35 0.85
CA ALA A 68 -7.07 -4.73 -0.28
C ALA A 68 -6.58 -6.17 -0.12
N THR A 69 -7.04 -7.06 -1.00
CA THR A 69 -6.62 -8.46 -0.95
C THR A 69 -5.16 -8.55 -1.37
N LYS A 70 -4.48 -9.64 -1.04
CA LYS A 70 -3.10 -9.86 -1.50
C LYS A 70 -2.96 -9.76 -3.03
N GLU A 71 -4.04 -10.03 -3.76
CA GLU A 71 -4.14 -9.91 -5.22
C GLU A 71 -4.08 -8.43 -5.69
N ASP A 72 -4.56 -7.47 -4.89
CA ASP A 72 -4.43 -6.04 -5.23
C ASP A 72 -2.97 -5.57 -5.15
N LEU A 73 -2.16 -6.17 -4.27
CA LEU A 73 -0.71 -5.94 -4.21
C LEU A 73 0.06 -6.65 -5.33
N GLU A 74 -0.46 -7.73 -5.90
CA GLU A 74 0.15 -8.43 -7.04
C GLU A 74 0.05 -7.62 -8.35
N ARG A 75 -0.87 -6.63 -8.41
CA ARG A 75 -0.96 -5.67 -9.53
C ARG A 75 -0.01 -4.49 -9.41
N PHE A 76 0.65 -4.32 -8.26
CA PHE A 76 1.70 -3.32 -8.15
C PHE A 76 2.96 -3.84 -8.82
N ALA A 77 3.59 -2.98 -9.63
CA ALA A 77 4.74 -3.29 -10.46
C ALA A 77 5.72 -4.22 -9.72
N THR A 78 5.85 -5.45 -10.22
CA THR A 78 6.74 -6.43 -9.61
C THR A 78 8.17 -6.01 -9.89
N LYS A 79 9.14 -6.53 -9.14
CA LYS A 79 10.56 -6.28 -9.42
C LYS A 79 10.95 -6.65 -10.85
N GLU A 80 10.21 -7.57 -11.48
CA GLU A 80 10.38 -8.03 -12.86
C GLU A 80 10.00 -6.93 -13.89
N ASP A 81 9.05 -6.04 -13.57
CA ASP A 81 8.70 -4.90 -14.45
C ASP A 81 9.85 -3.89 -14.59
N PHE A 82 10.72 -3.82 -13.58
CA PHE A 82 11.95 -3.03 -13.65
C PHE A 82 13.08 -3.75 -14.42
N GLU A 83 13.02 -5.07 -14.59
CA GLU A 83 14.01 -5.83 -15.36
C GLU A 83 13.82 -5.65 -16.88
N LEU A 84 12.60 -5.35 -17.33
CA LEU A 84 12.29 -4.99 -18.72
C LEU A 84 12.69 -3.55 -19.09
N CYS A 85 12.97 -2.70 -18.10
CA CYS A 85 13.40 -1.34 -18.31
C CYS A 85 14.93 -1.30 -18.44
N ALA A 86 15.42 -1.51 -19.66
CA ALA A 86 16.83 -1.47 -20.06
C ALA A 86 17.70 -2.57 -19.43
N THR A 87 17.66 -3.75 -20.04
CA THR A 87 18.66 -4.79 -19.75
C THR A 87 20.05 -4.30 -20.16
N LYS A 88 21.10 -4.84 -19.51
CA LYS A 88 22.50 -4.51 -19.86
C LYS A 88 22.81 -4.74 -21.35
N GLU A 89 22.10 -5.66 -22.00
CA GLU A 89 22.21 -5.97 -23.43
C GLU A 89 21.77 -4.79 -24.32
N ASP A 90 20.77 -3.99 -23.90
CA ASP A 90 20.39 -2.78 -24.64
C ASP A 90 21.48 -1.70 -24.55
N LEU A 91 22.23 -1.67 -23.44
CA LEU A 91 23.36 -0.76 -23.25
C LEU A 91 24.59 -1.16 -24.07
N GLU A 92 24.77 -2.46 -24.33
CA GLU A 92 25.84 -3.00 -25.17
C GLU A 92 25.67 -2.70 -26.67
N ARG A 93 24.44 -2.34 -27.10
CA ARG A 93 24.18 -1.88 -28.48
C ARG A 93 24.56 -0.43 -28.74
N TYR A 94 24.87 0.34 -27.69
CA TYR A 94 25.37 1.70 -27.86
C TYR A 94 26.85 1.68 -28.17
N ALA A 95 27.28 2.55 -29.09
CA ALA A 95 28.69 2.79 -29.39
C ALA A 95 29.45 2.98 -28.08
N THR A 96 30.34 2.05 -27.81
CA THR A 96 31.15 2.03 -26.60
C THR A 96 32.25 3.09 -26.69
N LYS A 97 32.90 3.40 -25.57
CA LYS A 97 34.01 4.35 -25.59
C LYS A 97 35.16 3.83 -26.45
N GLU A 98 35.28 2.52 -26.55
CA GLU A 98 36.23 1.78 -27.37
C GLU A 98 35.96 2.03 -28.86
N ASP A 99 34.70 2.00 -29.31
CA ASP A 99 34.33 2.28 -30.70
C ASP A 99 34.73 3.72 -31.11
N LEU A 100 34.58 4.68 -30.20
CA LEU A 100 35.03 6.07 -30.42
C LEU A 100 36.56 6.19 -30.52
N VAL A 101 37.31 5.36 -29.79
CA VAL A 101 38.77 5.33 -29.86
C VAL A 101 39.23 4.76 -31.20
N VAL A 102 38.60 3.68 -31.66
CA VAL A 102 38.88 3.08 -32.98
C VAL A 102 38.61 4.09 -34.09
N LEU A 103 37.43 4.72 -34.08
CA LEU A 103 37.07 5.72 -35.09
C LEU A 103 38.05 6.91 -35.09
N ARG A 104 38.48 7.37 -33.91
CA ARG A 104 39.48 8.44 -33.80
C ARG A 104 40.84 8.01 -34.39
N ALA A 105 41.25 6.77 -34.16
CA ALA A 105 42.50 6.23 -34.70
C ALA A 105 42.44 6.12 -36.23
N GLU A 106 41.34 5.63 -36.78
CA GLU A 106 41.11 5.56 -38.23
C GLU A 106 41.13 6.94 -38.89
N MET A 107 40.43 7.90 -38.29
CA MET A 107 40.44 9.31 -38.75
C MET A 107 41.84 9.92 -38.71
N ALA A 108 42.65 9.60 -37.71
CA ALA A 108 44.03 10.08 -37.62
C ALA A 108 44.94 9.46 -38.69
N ALA A 109 44.78 8.15 -38.98
CA ALA A 109 45.50 7.47 -40.04
C ALA A 109 45.16 8.06 -41.42
N MET A 110 43.87 8.23 -41.70
CA MET A 110 43.39 8.83 -42.95
C MET A 110 43.93 10.25 -43.14
N LYS A 111 43.96 11.05 -42.06
CA LYS A 111 44.54 12.40 -42.10
C LYS A 111 46.03 12.38 -42.47
N SER A 112 46.82 11.50 -41.84
CA SER A 112 48.26 11.34 -42.14
C SER A 112 48.49 10.95 -43.60
N ASP A 113 47.69 10.02 -44.14
CA ASP A 113 47.85 9.57 -45.52
C ASP A 113 47.50 10.68 -46.52
N LEU A 114 46.48 11.48 -46.23
CA LEU A 114 46.15 12.65 -47.05
C LEU A 114 47.27 13.69 -47.04
N GLU A 115 47.86 13.99 -45.88
CA GLU A 115 49.00 14.91 -45.77
C GLU A 115 50.21 14.43 -46.59
N LYS A 116 50.50 13.13 -46.57
CA LYS A 116 51.57 12.54 -47.40
C LYS A 116 51.27 12.64 -48.89
N GLN A 117 50.03 12.38 -49.30
CA GLN A 117 49.64 12.51 -50.71
C GLN A 117 49.78 13.95 -51.21
N ILE A 118 49.35 14.93 -50.41
CA ILE A 118 49.50 16.36 -50.74
C ILE A 118 50.98 16.72 -50.85
N SER A 119 51.80 16.34 -49.86
CA SER A 119 53.25 16.60 -49.89
C SER A 119 53.93 15.98 -51.12
N GLY A 120 53.63 14.71 -51.41
CA GLY A 120 54.15 14.02 -52.58
C GLY A 120 53.73 14.66 -53.91
N ALA A 121 52.47 15.09 -54.03
CA ALA A 121 51.97 15.79 -55.20
C ALA A 121 52.67 17.15 -55.41
N VAL A 122 52.87 17.92 -54.33
CA VAL A 122 53.58 19.21 -54.37
C VAL A 122 55.03 19.01 -54.82
N ILE A 123 55.75 18.04 -54.25
CA ILE A 123 57.13 17.73 -54.63
C ILE A 123 57.20 17.34 -56.11
N LYS A 124 56.31 16.47 -56.58
CA LYS A 124 56.26 16.03 -57.98
C LYS A 124 55.98 17.20 -58.93
N MET A 125 55.09 18.12 -58.54
CA MET A 125 54.80 19.33 -59.31
C MET A 125 56.00 20.27 -59.36
N MET A 126 56.71 20.49 -58.24
CA MET A 126 57.93 21.30 -58.22
C MET A 126 59.03 20.73 -59.13
N ILE A 127 59.27 19.42 -59.06
CA ILE A 127 60.24 18.75 -59.94
C ILE A 127 59.84 18.93 -61.41
N CYS A 128 58.56 18.79 -61.75
CA CYS A 128 58.06 18.99 -63.11
C CYS A 128 58.30 20.43 -63.60
N MET A 129 58.02 21.44 -62.76
CA MET A 129 58.29 22.84 -63.11
C MET A 129 59.78 23.13 -63.30
N ILE A 130 60.66 22.57 -62.46
CA ILE A 130 62.11 22.71 -62.62
C ILE A 130 62.57 22.05 -63.93
N SER A 131 62.10 20.84 -64.23
CA SER A 131 62.44 20.16 -65.48
C SER A 131 61.95 20.91 -66.72
N MET A 132 60.72 21.45 -66.69
CA MET A 132 60.20 22.30 -67.77
C MET A 132 61.04 23.57 -67.96
N SER A 133 61.37 24.28 -66.88
CA SER A 133 62.19 25.49 -66.98
C SER A 133 63.61 25.20 -67.50
N ALA A 134 64.23 24.09 -67.08
CA ALA A 134 65.51 23.65 -67.62
C ALA A 134 65.45 23.34 -69.12
N LEU A 135 64.36 22.71 -69.59
CA LEU A 135 64.14 22.41 -71.01
C LEU A 135 64.00 23.70 -71.84
N ILE A 136 63.24 24.68 -71.33
CA ILE A 136 63.07 25.99 -71.98
C ILE A 136 64.42 26.71 -72.11
N VAL A 137 65.21 26.76 -71.03
CA VAL A 137 66.56 27.37 -71.06
C VAL A 137 67.49 26.63 -72.03
N GLY A 138 67.40 25.31 -72.09
CA GLY A 138 68.13 24.49 -73.07
C GLY A 138 67.78 24.90 -74.50
N MET A 139 66.48 24.93 -74.85
CA MET A 139 66.02 25.31 -76.18
C MET A 139 66.47 26.73 -76.57
N MET A 140 66.45 27.68 -75.65
CA MET A 140 66.93 29.06 -75.90
C MET A 140 68.43 29.16 -76.21
N LYS A 141 69.26 28.19 -75.80
CA LYS A 141 70.71 28.18 -76.13
C LYS A 141 71.02 27.64 -77.52
N TYR A 142 70.07 26.91 -78.14
CA TYR A 142 70.23 26.30 -79.47
C TYR A 142 69.55 27.10 -80.59
N LEU A 143 68.90 28.22 -80.25
CA LEU A 143 68.40 29.25 -81.17
C LEU A 143 69.41 30.40 -81.26
#